data_AF-A0A945BV72-F1
#
_entry.id   AF-A0A945BV72-F1
#
_cell.length_a   1.000
_cell.length_b   1.000
_cell.length_c   1.000
_cell.angle_alpha   90.00
_cell.angle_beta   90.00
_cell.angle_gamma   90.00
#
_symmetry.space_group_name_H-M   'P 1'
#
loop_
_entity.id
_entity.type
_entity.pdbx_description
1 polymer ?
#
loop_
_entity_poly.entity_id
_entity_poly.type
_entity_poly.pdbx_seq_one_letter_code
_entity_poly.pdbx_strand_id
1 'polypeptide(L)'
;MGNFFNNVWSAISLLAWSDWLTLIILVFFIVRGFIQGLAKEIISFIFVIFAIILAWLYYDELAKTFLSNWISADNQSIYALSFGGIFFGIWFIKKGFYRLASASSNNDNPNGLNRPFAISIILAISAIVSFNYLAVITELQTIEALITNDSLLSFVGFSLVFIGLVATLVVLSKLLNIKIDTENPSVMVPIYEGILRMLSSLDILLNARNVGGLKNNFFGAILGLFKGGIFVLIIVLILQSMTWVTQNHAWVETSGALRTFQDWSVDIKPVLSEHLLFVELEPGDAVVEFIESEILKE
;
A
#
# COMPACT_ATOMS: atom_id res chain seq x y z
N MET A 1 18.47 -23.36 33.55
CA MET A 1 17.54 -22.99 32.47
C MET A 1 16.25 -22.36 32.97
N GLY A 2 15.63 -22.82 34.07
CA GLY A 2 14.36 -22.27 34.60
C GLY A 2 14.35 -20.75 34.88
N ASN A 3 15.40 -20.19 35.48
CA ASN A 3 15.48 -18.74 35.75
C ASN A 3 15.57 -17.88 34.49
N PHE A 4 16.20 -18.38 33.42
CA PHE A 4 16.26 -17.67 32.14
C PHE A 4 14.88 -17.63 31.48
N PHE A 5 14.20 -18.78 31.39
CA PHE A 5 12.86 -18.85 30.82
C PHE A 5 11.83 -18.07 31.66
N ASN A 6 11.93 -18.08 32.98
CA ASN A 6 11.04 -17.30 33.86
C ASN A 6 11.29 -15.80 33.74
N ASN A 7 12.55 -15.36 33.61
CA ASN A 7 12.87 -13.95 33.39
C ASN A 7 12.45 -13.48 31.99
N VAL A 8 12.65 -14.32 30.98
CA VAL A 8 12.15 -14.07 29.61
C VAL A 8 10.62 -14.02 29.60
N TRP A 9 9.95 -14.94 30.28
CA TRP A 9 8.49 -14.98 30.40
C TRP A 9 7.93 -13.77 31.17
N SER A 10 8.62 -13.34 32.24
CA SER A 10 8.26 -12.15 33.00
C SER A 10 8.42 -10.88 32.17
N ALA A 11 9.51 -10.74 31.41
CA ALA A 11 9.72 -9.63 30.49
C ALA A 11 8.69 -9.62 29.36
N ILE A 12 8.34 -10.80 28.83
CA ILE A 12 7.31 -10.96 27.79
C ILE A 12 5.92 -10.62 28.32
N SER A 13 5.62 -10.95 29.58
CA SER A 13 4.32 -10.65 30.22
C SER A 13 4.10 -9.15 30.50
N LEU A 14 5.17 -8.36 30.48
CA LEU A 14 5.13 -6.90 30.66
C LEU A 14 4.99 -6.13 29.33
N LEU A 15 5.03 -6.82 28.19
CA LEU A 15 4.90 -6.18 26.87
C LEU A 15 3.47 -5.68 26.65
N ALA A 16 3.34 -4.45 26.19
CA ALA A 16 2.05 -3.91 25.75
C ALA A 16 1.56 -4.65 24.48
N TRP A 17 0.25 -4.58 24.21
CA TRP A 17 -0.34 -5.22 23.01
C TRP A 17 0.31 -4.72 21.70
N SER A 18 0.78 -3.47 21.70
CA SER A 18 1.46 -2.81 20.59
C SER A 18 2.86 -3.38 20.32
N ASP A 19 3.56 -3.80 21.37
CA ASP A 19 4.84 -4.50 21.27
C ASP A 19 4.65 -5.93 20.75
N TRP A 20 3.60 -6.61 21.17
CA TRP A 20 3.22 -7.90 20.63
C TRP A 20 2.95 -7.84 19.13
N LEU A 21 2.20 -6.81 18.68
CA LEU A 21 1.96 -6.59 17.25
C LEU A 21 3.28 -6.39 16.49
N THR A 22 4.16 -5.55 17.01
CA THR A 22 5.47 -5.25 16.42
C THR A 22 6.32 -6.51 16.30
N LEU A 23 6.41 -7.30 17.37
CA LEU A 23 7.14 -8.58 17.38
C LEU A 23 6.54 -9.58 16.40
N ILE A 24 5.22 -9.71 16.32
CA ILE A 24 4.53 -10.59 15.37
C ILE A 24 4.91 -10.20 13.93
N ILE A 25 4.90 -8.91 13.61
CA ILE A 25 5.30 -8.42 12.29
C ILE A 25 6.76 -8.78 12.00
N LEU A 26 7.68 -8.49 12.93
CA LEU A 26 9.11 -8.78 12.74
C LEU A 26 9.37 -10.29 12.58
N VAL A 27 8.78 -11.13 13.43
CA VAL A 27 8.90 -12.59 13.34
C VAL A 27 8.32 -13.10 12.03
N PHE A 28 7.17 -12.59 11.60
CA PHE A 28 6.58 -12.95 10.32
C PHE A 28 7.53 -12.64 9.15
N PHE A 29 8.17 -11.48 9.14
CA PHE A 29 9.13 -11.11 8.11
C PHE A 29 10.43 -11.92 8.17
N ILE A 30 10.93 -12.26 9.38
CA ILE A 30 12.08 -13.15 9.57
C ILE A 30 11.78 -14.55 8.99
N VAL A 31 10.67 -15.15 9.41
CA VAL A 31 10.25 -16.50 8.96
C VAL A 31 10.04 -16.50 7.45
N ARG A 32 9.38 -15.48 6.92
CA ARG A 32 9.19 -15.32 5.48
C ARG A 32 10.52 -15.18 4.74
N GLY A 33 11.43 -14.34 5.23
CA GLY A 33 12.77 -14.17 4.64
C GLY A 33 13.58 -15.46 4.67
N PHE A 34 13.46 -16.25 5.73
CA PHE A 34 14.08 -17.57 5.83
C PHE A 34 13.55 -18.56 4.79
N ILE A 35 12.22 -18.64 4.63
CA ILE A 35 11.57 -19.53 3.66
C ILE A 35 11.88 -19.10 2.22
N GLN A 36 11.90 -17.80 1.95
CA GLN A 36 12.11 -17.25 0.61
C GLN A 36 13.59 -17.29 0.19
N GLY A 37 14.51 -17.18 1.15
CA GLY A 37 15.94 -17.13 0.90
C GLY A 37 16.42 -15.76 0.40
N LEU A 38 17.72 -15.50 0.55
CA LEU A 38 18.38 -14.22 0.27
C LEU A 38 18.03 -13.67 -1.12
N ALA A 39 18.14 -14.49 -2.18
CA ALA A 39 17.95 -13.99 -3.55
C ALA A 39 16.55 -13.39 -3.78
N LYS A 40 15.49 -14.10 -3.36
CA LYS A 40 14.12 -13.59 -3.44
C LYS A 40 13.89 -12.41 -2.51
N GLU A 41 14.56 -12.42 -1.36
CA GLU A 41 14.43 -11.38 -0.37
C GLU A 41 15.10 -10.06 -0.82
N ILE A 42 16.22 -10.11 -1.55
CA ILE A 42 16.85 -8.95 -2.19
C ILE A 42 15.91 -8.32 -3.21
N ILE A 43 15.36 -9.12 -4.13
CA ILE A 43 14.38 -8.64 -5.10
C ILE A 43 13.19 -8.03 -4.36
N SER A 44 12.73 -8.71 -3.30
CA SER A 44 11.66 -8.21 -2.47
C SER A 44 11.97 -6.86 -1.82
N PHE A 45 13.21 -6.65 -1.42
CA PHE A 45 13.69 -5.43 -0.77
C PHE A 45 13.77 -4.28 -1.76
N ILE A 46 14.22 -4.52 -3.00
CA ILE A 46 14.20 -3.52 -4.08
C ILE A 46 12.77 -3.00 -4.32
N PHE A 47 11.77 -3.90 -4.31
CA PHE A 47 10.37 -3.48 -4.41
C PHE A 47 9.90 -2.62 -3.23
N VAL A 48 10.44 -2.81 -2.02
CA VAL A 48 10.12 -1.97 -0.86
C VAL A 48 10.70 -0.58 -1.04
N ILE A 49 11.97 -0.47 -1.48
CA ILE A 49 12.60 0.82 -1.79
C ILE A 49 11.79 1.54 -2.89
N PHE A 50 11.44 0.83 -3.96
CA PHE A 50 10.64 1.39 -5.05
C PHE A 50 9.26 1.85 -4.56
N ALA A 51 8.61 1.09 -3.67
CA ALA A 51 7.35 1.49 -3.07
C ALA A 51 7.46 2.77 -2.24
N ILE A 52 8.56 2.95 -1.49
CA ILE A 52 8.83 4.16 -0.72
C ILE A 52 9.04 5.36 -1.67
N ILE A 53 9.82 5.18 -2.74
CA ILE A 53 10.07 6.24 -3.72
C ILE A 53 8.77 6.67 -4.42
N LEU A 54 7.94 5.71 -4.85
CA LEU A 54 6.67 6.04 -5.48
C LEU A 54 5.67 6.68 -4.50
N ALA A 55 5.60 6.19 -3.26
CA ALA A 55 4.78 6.81 -2.24
C ALA A 55 5.23 8.25 -1.98
N TRP A 56 6.55 8.49 -1.94
CA TRP A 56 7.10 9.83 -1.82
C TRP A 56 6.77 10.74 -3.01
N LEU A 57 6.83 10.23 -4.24
CA LEU A 57 6.58 11.04 -5.44
C LEU A 57 5.10 11.43 -5.60
N TYR A 58 4.17 10.57 -5.17
CA TYR A 58 2.75 10.71 -5.51
C TYR A 58 1.80 10.94 -4.32
N TYR A 59 2.30 10.97 -3.07
CA TYR A 59 1.40 11.14 -1.91
C TYR A 59 0.63 12.47 -1.96
N ASP A 60 1.26 13.55 -2.43
CA ASP A 60 0.67 14.90 -2.42
C ASP A 60 -0.51 14.98 -3.40
N GLU A 61 -0.31 14.52 -4.63
CA GLU A 61 -1.36 14.43 -5.64
C GLU A 61 -2.50 13.50 -5.18
N LEU A 62 -2.17 12.34 -4.61
CA LEU A 62 -3.19 11.40 -4.13
C LEU A 62 -3.97 11.98 -2.95
N ALA A 63 -3.33 12.76 -2.08
CA ALA A 63 -3.99 13.46 -0.98
C ALA A 63 -4.95 14.54 -1.50
N LYS A 64 -4.44 15.47 -2.32
CA LYS A 64 -5.17 16.67 -2.75
C LYS A 64 -6.26 16.37 -3.77
N THR A 65 -6.00 15.46 -4.71
CA THR A 65 -6.90 15.20 -5.85
C THR A 65 -7.87 14.06 -5.57
N PHE A 66 -7.47 13.07 -4.78
CA PHE A 66 -8.31 11.92 -4.48
C PHE A 66 -8.77 11.94 -3.03
N LEU A 67 -7.92 11.63 -2.05
CA LEU A 67 -8.36 11.32 -0.69
C LEU A 67 -9.07 12.48 0.02
N SER A 68 -8.75 13.74 -0.26
CA SER A 68 -9.46 14.92 0.26
C SER A 68 -10.97 14.92 -0.06
N ASN A 69 -11.35 14.39 -1.22
CA ASN A 69 -12.75 14.29 -1.66
C ASN A 69 -13.50 13.12 -1.00
N TRP A 70 -12.76 12.21 -0.36
CA TRP A 70 -13.29 10.98 0.21
C TRP A 70 -13.17 10.91 1.72
N ILE A 71 -12.26 11.64 2.36
CA ILE A 71 -11.99 11.53 3.79
C ILE A 71 -11.88 12.94 4.38
N SER A 72 -12.78 13.25 5.30
CA SER A 72 -12.71 14.45 6.15
C SER A 72 -11.79 14.17 7.34
N ALA A 73 -10.47 14.14 7.11
CA ALA A 73 -9.47 14.06 8.15
C ALA A 73 -8.65 15.36 8.19
N ASP A 74 -7.89 15.58 9.28
CA ASP A 74 -6.93 16.69 9.31
C ASP A 74 -5.90 16.55 8.16
N ASN A 75 -5.40 17.68 7.65
CA ASN A 75 -4.50 17.71 6.49
C ASN A 75 -3.32 16.74 6.67
N GLN A 76 -2.72 16.71 7.86
CA GLN A 76 -1.59 15.85 8.18
C GLN A 76 -1.95 14.35 8.07
N SER A 77 -3.12 13.96 8.57
CA SER A 77 -3.65 12.61 8.44
C SER A 77 -3.93 12.23 6.99
N ILE A 78 -4.48 13.12 6.16
CA ILE A 78 -4.78 12.82 4.75
C ILE A 78 -3.50 12.49 3.97
N TYR A 79 -2.44 13.27 4.14
CA TYR A 79 -1.18 12.99 3.44
C TYR A 79 -0.50 11.71 3.95
N ALA A 80 -0.53 11.45 5.25
CA ALA A 80 -0.01 10.21 5.83
C ALA A 80 -0.79 8.98 5.34
N LEU A 81 -2.12 9.07 5.25
CA LEU A 81 -2.96 8.04 4.64
C LEU A 81 -2.62 7.85 3.16
N SER A 82 -2.31 8.92 2.44
CA SER A 82 -1.95 8.85 1.02
C SER A 82 -0.64 8.11 0.82
N PHE A 83 0.40 8.48 1.58
CA PHE A 83 1.69 7.81 1.57
C PHE A 83 1.54 6.32 1.92
N GLY A 84 0.84 6.02 3.02
CA GLY A 84 0.56 4.65 3.43
C GLY A 84 -0.22 3.86 2.40
N GLY A 85 -1.26 4.46 1.82
CA GLY A 85 -2.10 3.87 0.78
C GLY A 85 -1.28 3.47 -0.45
N ILE A 86 -0.39 4.33 -0.92
CA ILE A 86 0.51 4.01 -2.04
C ILE A 86 1.49 2.91 -1.66
N PHE A 87 2.15 3.02 -0.50
CA PHE A 87 3.14 2.03 -0.06
C PHE A 87 2.53 0.63 0.08
N PHE A 88 1.43 0.50 0.81
CA PHE A 88 0.72 -0.76 0.96
C PHE A 88 0.10 -1.22 -0.35
N GLY A 89 -0.42 -0.30 -1.17
CA GLY A 89 -0.96 -0.58 -2.50
C GLY A 89 0.08 -1.26 -3.39
N ILE A 90 1.27 -0.70 -3.50
CA ILE A 90 2.39 -1.27 -4.27
C ILE A 90 2.82 -2.63 -3.69
N TRP A 91 2.85 -2.75 -2.36
CA TRP A 91 3.17 -4.03 -1.72
C TRP A 91 2.15 -5.14 -2.05
N PHE A 92 0.86 -4.81 -2.10
CA PHE A 92 -0.19 -5.72 -2.56
C PHE A 92 -0.11 -6.01 -4.05
N ILE A 93 0.11 -4.99 -4.89
CA ILE A 93 0.27 -5.11 -6.35
C ILE A 93 1.42 -6.05 -6.66
N LYS A 94 2.55 -5.95 -5.95
CA LYS A 94 3.68 -6.88 -6.11
C LYS A 94 3.24 -8.33 -5.95
N LYS A 95 2.43 -8.67 -4.93
CA LYS A 95 1.94 -10.04 -4.75
C LYS A 95 1.04 -10.48 -5.92
N GLY A 96 0.22 -9.56 -6.44
CA GLY A 96 -0.52 -9.76 -7.68
C GLY A 96 0.40 -10.02 -8.87
N PHE A 97 1.47 -9.23 -9.02
CA PHE A 97 2.44 -9.34 -10.09
C PHE A 97 3.16 -10.69 -10.11
N TYR A 98 3.56 -11.22 -8.94
CA TYR A 98 4.15 -12.57 -8.84
C TYR A 98 3.16 -13.66 -9.30
N ARG A 99 1.87 -13.53 -8.96
CA ARG A 99 0.84 -14.47 -9.40
C ARG A 99 0.57 -14.37 -10.90
N LEU A 100 0.52 -13.15 -11.43
CA LEU A 100 0.34 -12.89 -12.86
C LEU A 100 1.52 -13.42 -13.68
N ALA A 101 2.76 -13.20 -13.24
CA ALA A 101 3.96 -13.73 -13.87
C ALA A 101 3.94 -15.26 -13.93
N SER A 102 3.59 -15.92 -12.82
CA SER A 102 3.48 -17.38 -12.78
C SER A 102 2.29 -17.95 -13.56
N ALA A 103 1.17 -17.22 -13.66
CA ALA A 103 0.04 -17.65 -14.47
C ALA A 103 0.34 -17.47 -15.98
N SER A 104 1.05 -16.40 -16.31
CA SER A 104 1.48 -16.08 -17.66
C SER A 104 2.49 -17.09 -18.20
N SER A 105 3.41 -17.61 -17.38
CA SER A 105 4.39 -18.61 -17.83
C SER A 105 3.77 -19.97 -18.15
N ASN A 106 2.51 -20.21 -17.75
CA ASN A 106 1.75 -21.41 -18.06
C ASN A 106 0.65 -21.16 -19.12
N ASN A 107 0.59 -19.96 -19.71
CA ASN A 107 -0.45 -19.62 -20.68
C ASN A 107 0.08 -19.76 -22.12
N ASP A 108 -0.35 -20.84 -22.78
CA ASP A 108 0.01 -21.13 -24.17
C ASP A 108 -0.95 -20.48 -25.18
N ASN A 109 -2.06 -19.86 -24.73
CA ASN A 109 -3.05 -19.22 -25.60
C ASN A 109 -3.17 -17.70 -25.31
N PRO A 110 -2.49 -16.84 -26.10
CA PRO A 110 -2.58 -15.38 -25.99
C PRO A 110 -4.01 -14.83 -26.12
N ASN A 111 -4.87 -15.44 -26.96
CA ASN A 111 -6.25 -14.99 -27.18
C ASN A 111 -7.14 -15.16 -25.94
N GLY A 112 -6.74 -16.01 -24.99
CA GLY A 112 -7.41 -16.13 -23.69
C GLY A 112 -7.42 -14.81 -22.91
N LEU A 113 -6.55 -13.86 -23.23
CA LEU A 113 -6.50 -12.53 -22.61
C LEU A 113 -7.54 -11.54 -23.14
N ASN A 114 -8.20 -11.81 -24.29
CA ASN A 114 -9.20 -10.91 -24.87
C ASN A 114 -10.31 -10.57 -23.86
N ARG A 115 -10.86 -11.59 -23.19
CA ARG A 115 -11.95 -11.45 -22.23
C ARG A 115 -11.56 -10.67 -20.97
N PRO A 116 -10.52 -11.05 -20.20
CA PRO A 116 -10.13 -10.29 -19.02
C PRO A 116 -9.65 -8.87 -19.38
N PHE A 117 -9.00 -8.68 -20.52
CA PHE A 117 -8.58 -7.35 -20.98
C PHE A 117 -9.78 -6.44 -21.27
N ALA A 118 -10.75 -6.92 -22.07
CA ALA A 118 -11.95 -6.15 -22.39
C ALA A 118 -12.77 -5.82 -21.15
N ILE A 119 -12.95 -6.78 -20.23
CA ILE A 119 -13.62 -6.53 -18.95
C ILE A 119 -12.88 -5.47 -18.14
N SER A 120 -11.55 -5.54 -18.07
CA SER A 120 -10.74 -4.57 -17.31
C SER A 120 -10.87 -3.15 -17.87
N ILE A 121 -10.84 -2.99 -19.20
CA ILE A 121 -11.05 -1.69 -19.86
C ILE A 121 -12.46 -1.16 -19.57
N ILE A 122 -13.48 -2.00 -19.72
CA ILE A 122 -14.87 -1.61 -19.48
C ILE A 122 -15.06 -1.13 -18.04
N LEU A 123 -14.50 -1.87 -17.07
CA LEU A 123 -14.57 -1.49 -15.66
C LEU A 123 -13.80 -0.19 -15.39
N ALA A 124 -12.61 -0.01 -15.98
CA ALA A 124 -11.82 1.21 -15.81
C ALA A 124 -12.55 2.45 -16.36
N ILE A 125 -13.09 2.35 -17.58
CA ILE A 125 -13.89 3.43 -18.17
C ILE A 125 -15.12 3.70 -17.30
N SER A 126 -15.83 2.66 -16.86
CA SER A 126 -17.00 2.82 -15.99
C SER A 126 -16.65 3.52 -14.69
N ALA A 127 -15.49 3.23 -14.10
CA ALA A 127 -15.02 3.90 -12.88
C ALA A 127 -14.70 5.38 -13.13
N ILE A 128 -13.97 5.70 -14.21
CA ILE A 128 -13.64 7.09 -14.57
C ILE A 128 -14.93 7.90 -14.81
N VAL A 129 -15.85 7.33 -15.58
CA VAL A 129 -17.15 7.96 -15.84
C VAL A 129 -17.91 8.15 -14.54
N SER A 130 -17.98 7.13 -13.67
CA SER A 130 -18.67 7.23 -12.38
C SER A 130 -18.09 8.32 -11.48
N PHE A 131 -16.77 8.49 -11.49
CA PHE A 131 -16.10 9.55 -10.75
C PHE A 131 -16.49 10.94 -11.26
N ASN A 132 -16.59 11.13 -12.57
CA ASN A 132 -17.00 12.40 -13.16
C ASN A 132 -18.48 12.76 -12.88
N TYR A 133 -19.33 11.78 -12.60
CA TYR A 133 -20.75 11.98 -12.27
C TYR A 133 -21.03 11.99 -10.77
N LEU A 134 -19.99 11.96 -9.92
CA LEU A 134 -20.14 11.91 -8.47
C LEU A 134 -20.93 13.11 -7.93
N ALA A 135 -20.56 14.32 -8.35
CA ALA A 135 -21.18 15.58 -7.93
C ALA A 135 -22.70 15.59 -8.19
N VAL A 136 -23.13 15.04 -9.34
CA VAL A 136 -24.55 15.01 -9.74
C VAL A 136 -25.41 14.19 -8.78
N ILE A 137 -24.85 13.14 -8.17
CA ILE A 137 -25.58 12.27 -7.22
C ILE A 137 -25.45 12.80 -5.79
N THR A 138 -24.30 13.34 -5.40
CA THR A 138 -24.09 13.83 -4.04
C THR A 138 -24.85 15.14 -3.76
N GLU A 139 -25.14 15.95 -4.77
CA GLU A 139 -25.92 17.21 -4.66
C GLU A 139 -27.45 17.00 -4.67
N LEU A 140 -27.93 15.76 -4.83
CA LEU A 140 -29.35 15.44 -4.77
C LEU A 140 -29.83 15.52 -3.31
N GLN A 141 -30.62 16.56 -3.01
CA GLN A 141 -31.14 16.87 -1.67
C GLN A 141 -31.77 15.66 -0.93
N THR A 142 -32.33 14.70 -1.66
CA THR A 142 -32.91 13.46 -1.10
C THR A 142 -31.88 12.49 -0.53
N ILE A 143 -30.66 12.46 -1.04
CA ILE A 143 -29.59 11.55 -0.62
C ILE A 143 -28.75 12.19 0.49
N GLU A 144 -28.48 13.50 0.37
CA GLU A 144 -27.83 14.32 1.40
C GLU A 144 -28.60 14.25 2.74
N ALA A 145 -29.93 14.31 2.69
CA ALA A 145 -30.78 14.20 3.88
C ALA A 145 -30.75 12.81 4.55
N LEU A 146 -30.31 11.75 3.84
CA LEU A 146 -30.31 10.37 4.33
C LEU A 146 -28.93 9.97 4.91
N ILE A 147 -27.84 10.54 4.40
CA ILE A 147 -26.46 10.23 4.81
C ILE A 147 -25.76 11.52 5.21
N THR A 148 -25.63 11.73 6.53
CA THR A 148 -25.03 12.94 7.11
C THR A 148 -23.49 12.96 7.06
N ASN A 149 -22.87 11.88 6.60
CA ASN A 149 -21.41 11.76 6.51
C ASN A 149 -20.97 11.91 5.05
N ASP A 150 -20.27 13.00 4.75
CA ASP A 150 -19.88 13.37 3.38
C ASP A 150 -19.02 12.30 2.69
N SER A 151 -18.12 11.64 3.44
CA SER A 151 -17.29 10.53 2.93
C SER A 151 -18.15 9.34 2.49
N LEU A 152 -19.10 8.93 3.33
CA LEU A 152 -20.02 7.84 3.01
C LEU A 152 -20.98 8.23 1.88
N LEU A 153 -21.41 9.48 1.83
CA LEU A 153 -22.26 10.01 0.77
C LEU A 153 -21.55 9.92 -0.59
N SER A 154 -20.31 10.38 -0.68
CA SER A 154 -19.47 10.26 -1.88
C SER A 154 -19.26 8.81 -2.30
N PHE A 155 -19.04 7.90 -1.34
CA PHE A 155 -18.85 6.48 -1.64
C PHE A 155 -20.10 5.77 -2.13
N VAL A 156 -21.23 6.01 -1.49
CA VAL A 156 -22.51 5.46 -1.91
C VAL A 156 -22.89 6.03 -3.28
N GLY A 157 -22.69 7.33 -3.49
CA GLY A 157 -22.94 8.00 -4.77
C GLY A 157 -22.14 7.38 -5.91
N PHE A 158 -20.82 7.26 -5.75
CA PHE A 158 -19.96 6.58 -6.72
C PHE A 158 -20.43 5.14 -7.00
N SER A 159 -20.68 4.37 -5.94
CA SER A 159 -21.05 2.96 -6.05
C SER A 159 -22.35 2.77 -6.82
N LEU A 160 -23.35 3.63 -6.59
CA LEU A 160 -24.63 3.61 -7.29
C LEU A 160 -24.45 3.87 -8.79
N VAL A 161 -23.70 4.91 -9.16
CA VAL A 161 -23.43 5.22 -10.58
C VAL A 161 -22.66 4.08 -11.24
N PHE A 162 -21.63 3.57 -10.57
CA PHE A 162 -20.78 2.50 -11.09
C PHE A 162 -21.55 1.21 -11.32
N ILE A 163 -22.33 0.77 -10.33
CA ILE A 163 -23.15 -0.44 -10.45
C ILE A 163 -24.22 -0.25 -11.54
N GLY A 164 -24.87 0.92 -11.59
CA GLY A 164 -25.86 1.25 -12.61
C GLY A 164 -25.27 1.18 -14.03
N LEU A 165 -24.10 1.76 -14.25
CA LEU A 165 -23.39 1.71 -15.54
C LEU A 165 -23.00 0.29 -15.92
N VAL A 166 -22.36 -0.45 -15.00
CA VAL A 166 -21.94 -1.84 -15.26
C VAL A 166 -23.15 -2.73 -15.55
N ALA A 167 -24.23 -2.62 -14.77
CA ALA A 167 -25.46 -3.37 -15.00
C ALA A 167 -26.07 -3.07 -16.37
N THR A 168 -26.13 -1.78 -16.75
CA THR A 168 -26.64 -1.35 -18.06
C THR A 168 -25.80 -1.93 -19.20
N LEU A 169 -24.46 -1.88 -19.08
CA LEU A 169 -23.54 -2.46 -20.07
C LEU A 169 -23.70 -3.98 -20.19
N VAL A 170 -23.90 -4.68 -19.07
CA VAL A 170 -24.15 -6.13 -19.08
C VAL A 170 -25.47 -6.46 -19.76
N VAL A 171 -26.55 -5.72 -19.48
CA VAL A 171 -27.85 -5.89 -20.13
C VAL A 171 -27.74 -5.62 -21.63
N LEU A 172 -27.08 -4.53 -22.02
CA LEU A 172 -26.88 -4.15 -23.41
C LEU A 172 -26.04 -5.18 -24.17
N SER A 173 -24.96 -5.69 -23.57
CA SER A 173 -24.14 -6.77 -24.15
C SER A 173 -24.96 -8.03 -24.42
N LYS A 174 -25.86 -8.40 -23.50
CA LYS A 174 -26.76 -9.54 -23.70
C LYS A 174 -27.79 -9.28 -24.78
N LEU A 175 -28.40 -8.09 -24.79
CA LEU A 175 -29.42 -7.70 -25.77
C LEU A 175 -28.86 -7.64 -27.20
N LEU A 176 -27.64 -7.14 -27.35
CA LEU A 176 -26.93 -7.05 -28.63
C LEU A 176 -26.16 -8.34 -28.98
N ASN A 177 -26.22 -9.38 -28.13
CA ASN A 177 -25.49 -10.64 -28.28
C ASN A 177 -23.98 -10.45 -28.53
N ILE A 178 -23.38 -9.43 -27.88
CA ILE A 178 -21.96 -9.15 -27.97
C ILE A 178 -21.21 -10.20 -27.16
N LYS A 179 -20.40 -11.02 -27.84
CA LYS A 179 -19.48 -11.99 -27.22
C LYS A 179 -18.05 -11.55 -27.45
N ILE A 180 -17.22 -11.67 -26.42
CA ILE A 180 -15.78 -11.46 -26.53
C ILE A 180 -15.17 -12.80 -26.92
N ASP A 181 -14.68 -12.88 -28.16
CA ASP A 181 -14.04 -14.06 -28.71
C ASP A 181 -12.68 -14.31 -28.04
N THR A 182 -12.36 -15.57 -27.79
CA THR A 182 -11.08 -16.01 -27.19
C THR A 182 -10.40 -17.12 -28.02
N GLU A 183 -11.03 -17.54 -29.12
CA GLU A 183 -10.57 -18.66 -29.94
C GLU A 183 -9.97 -18.16 -31.26
N ASN A 184 -10.54 -17.11 -31.85
CA ASN A 184 -10.00 -16.52 -33.07
C ASN A 184 -8.85 -15.54 -32.81
N PRO A 185 -7.88 -15.44 -33.74
CA PRO A 185 -6.76 -14.51 -33.62
C PRO A 185 -7.27 -13.07 -33.56
N SER A 186 -6.93 -12.37 -32.48
CA SER A 186 -7.27 -10.96 -32.30
C SER A 186 -6.16 -10.02 -32.78
N VAL A 187 -6.50 -8.78 -33.09
CA VAL A 187 -5.52 -7.72 -33.45
C VAL A 187 -4.51 -7.48 -32.31
N MET A 188 -4.90 -7.81 -31.08
CA MET A 188 -4.09 -7.63 -29.88
C MET A 188 -3.13 -8.80 -29.61
N VAL A 189 -3.19 -9.90 -30.37
CA VAL A 189 -2.26 -11.04 -30.26
C VAL A 189 -0.79 -10.65 -30.10
N PRO A 190 -0.18 -9.80 -30.97
CA PRO A 190 1.22 -9.43 -30.80
C PRO A 190 1.51 -8.71 -29.48
N ILE A 191 0.55 -7.92 -28.98
CA ILE A 191 0.66 -7.23 -27.69
C ILE A 191 0.56 -8.22 -26.54
N TYR A 192 -0.40 -9.16 -26.60
CA TYR A 192 -0.55 -10.21 -25.59
C TYR A 192 0.66 -11.12 -25.52
N GLU A 193 1.19 -11.55 -26.67
CA GLU A 193 2.44 -12.32 -26.69
C GLU A 193 3.60 -11.54 -26.09
N GLY A 194 3.73 -10.25 -26.40
CA GLY A 194 4.74 -9.38 -25.79
C GLY A 194 4.62 -9.32 -24.27
N ILE A 195 3.41 -9.08 -23.76
CA ILE A 195 3.12 -9.04 -22.32
C ILE A 195 3.40 -10.40 -21.67
N LEU A 196 2.95 -11.51 -22.28
CA LEU A 196 3.14 -12.85 -21.74
C LEU A 196 4.62 -13.24 -21.71
N ARG A 197 5.39 -12.91 -22.74
CA ARG A 197 6.84 -13.13 -22.79
C ARG A 197 7.58 -12.29 -21.75
N MET A 198 7.20 -11.02 -21.58
CA MET A 198 7.78 -10.15 -20.54
C MET A 198 7.49 -10.71 -19.14
N LEU A 199 6.24 -11.06 -18.85
CA LEU A 199 5.83 -11.64 -17.57
C LEU A 199 6.50 -13.00 -17.31
N SER A 200 6.65 -13.84 -18.33
CA SER A 200 7.37 -15.11 -18.22
C SER A 200 8.87 -14.93 -17.97
N SER A 201 9.49 -13.92 -18.59
CA SER A 201 10.90 -13.56 -18.30
C SER A 201 11.06 -13.08 -16.87
N LEU A 202 10.10 -12.26 -16.39
CA LEU A 202 10.06 -11.81 -15.02
C LEU A 202 9.79 -12.95 -14.04
N ASP A 203 9.05 -14.00 -14.40
CA ASP A 203 8.89 -15.19 -13.55
C ASP A 203 10.24 -15.83 -13.22
N ILE A 204 11.15 -15.94 -14.19
CA ILE A 204 12.49 -16.51 -13.97
C ILE A 204 13.30 -15.65 -12.99
N LEU A 205 13.29 -14.33 -13.18
CA LEU A 205 14.01 -13.37 -12.32
C LEU A 205 13.41 -13.32 -10.91
N LEU A 206 12.08 -13.15 -10.80
CA LEU A 206 11.37 -12.98 -9.54
C LEU A 206 11.35 -14.25 -8.70
N ASN A 207 11.16 -15.41 -9.33
CA ASN A 207 11.08 -16.69 -8.62
C ASN A 207 12.43 -17.37 -8.41
N ALA A 208 13.53 -16.83 -8.94
CA ALA A 208 14.92 -17.26 -8.67
C ALA A 208 15.03 -18.77 -8.37
N ARG A 209 14.46 -19.61 -9.27
CA ARG A 209 14.02 -20.99 -8.96
C ARG A 209 15.14 -21.96 -8.58
N ASN A 210 16.40 -21.51 -8.51
CA ASN A 210 17.58 -22.36 -8.36
C ASN A 210 18.61 -21.87 -7.32
N VAL A 211 18.21 -21.05 -6.35
CA VAL A 211 19.11 -20.61 -5.26
C VAL A 211 18.63 -21.20 -3.94
N GLY A 212 19.15 -22.37 -3.58
CA GLY A 212 18.85 -23.08 -2.34
C GLY A 212 20.08 -23.16 -1.42
N GLY A 213 19.85 -23.24 -0.10
CA GLY A 213 20.90 -23.52 0.87
C GLY A 213 20.66 -22.86 2.23
N LEU A 214 21.20 -23.45 3.29
CA LEU A 214 21.04 -22.94 4.66
C LEU A 214 21.58 -21.52 4.82
N LYS A 215 22.73 -21.22 4.20
CA LYS A 215 23.34 -19.88 4.18
C LYS A 215 22.42 -18.87 3.49
N ASN A 216 21.85 -19.23 2.34
CA ASN A 216 20.89 -18.39 1.61
C ASN A 216 19.65 -18.10 2.44
N ASN A 217 19.11 -19.10 3.15
CA ASN A 217 17.93 -18.93 3.99
C ASN A 217 18.24 -18.05 5.22
N PHE A 218 19.40 -18.25 5.86
CA PHE A 218 19.81 -17.44 7.00
C PHE A 218 20.00 -15.97 6.64
N PHE A 219 20.71 -15.66 5.55
CA PHE A 219 20.83 -14.27 5.09
C PHE A 219 19.49 -13.70 4.60
N GLY A 220 18.61 -14.54 4.06
CA GLY A 220 17.22 -14.19 3.78
C GLY A 220 16.45 -13.77 5.04
N ALA A 221 16.66 -14.47 6.16
CA ALA A 221 16.05 -14.10 7.45
C ALA A 221 16.56 -12.75 7.96
N ILE A 222 17.86 -12.46 7.80
CA ILE A 222 18.46 -11.16 8.18
C ILE A 222 17.85 -10.03 7.33
N LEU A 223 17.80 -10.18 6.01
CA LEU A 223 17.15 -9.17 5.15
C LEU A 223 15.65 -9.05 5.45
N GLY A 224 15.00 -10.17 5.79
CA GLY A 224 13.63 -10.19 6.27
C GLY A 224 13.44 -9.33 7.50
N LEU A 225 14.34 -9.41 8.49
CA LEU A 225 14.31 -8.56 9.67
C LEU A 225 14.43 -7.08 9.32
N PHE A 226 15.41 -6.68 8.49
CA PHE A 226 15.56 -5.30 8.05
C PHE A 226 14.30 -4.78 7.35
N LYS A 227 13.74 -5.57 6.43
CA LYS A 227 12.50 -5.25 5.72
C LYS A 227 11.31 -5.12 6.67
N GLY A 228 11.23 -6.00 7.67
CA GLY A 228 10.22 -5.94 8.74
C GLY A 228 10.36 -4.67 9.58
N GLY A 229 11.59 -4.26 9.91
CA GLY A 229 11.87 -3.01 10.60
C GLY A 229 11.41 -1.79 9.81
N ILE A 230 11.72 -1.71 8.51
CA ILE A 230 11.22 -0.65 7.62
C ILE A 230 9.69 -0.64 7.58
N PHE A 231 9.06 -1.80 7.50
CA PHE A 231 7.61 -1.92 7.45
C PHE A 231 6.95 -1.40 8.74
N VAL A 232 7.50 -1.77 9.91
CA VAL A 232 7.05 -1.25 11.20
C VAL A 232 7.27 0.26 11.27
N LEU A 233 8.43 0.76 10.84
CA LEU A 233 8.75 2.18 10.85
C LEU A 233 7.76 3.00 10.00
N ILE A 234 7.39 2.51 8.82
CA ILE A 234 6.38 3.16 7.97
C ILE A 234 5.01 3.17 8.65
N ILE A 235 4.59 2.06 9.27
CA ILE A 235 3.34 2.02 10.05
C ILE A 235 3.38 3.06 11.16
N VAL A 236 4.49 3.14 11.90
CA VAL A 236 4.66 4.11 12.98
C VAL A 236 4.57 5.54 12.47
N LEU A 237 5.25 5.88 11.38
CA LEU A 237 5.16 7.21 10.76
C LEU A 237 3.72 7.58 10.41
N ILE A 238 2.98 6.66 9.77
CA ILE A 238 1.58 6.89 9.41
C ILE A 238 0.74 7.09 10.67
N LEU A 239 0.87 6.20 11.65
CA LEU A 239 0.08 6.25 12.89
C LEU A 239 0.40 7.48 13.74
N GLN A 240 1.66 7.94 13.81
CA GLN A 240 2.02 9.18 14.50
C GLN A 240 1.43 10.44 13.85
N SER A 241 1.11 10.37 12.56
CA SER A 241 0.44 11.47 11.85
C SER A 241 -1.09 11.44 12.00
N MET A 242 -1.65 10.43 12.67
CA MET A 242 -3.08 10.34 12.97
C MET A 242 -3.40 10.93 14.33
N THR A 243 -4.21 11.98 14.37
CA THR A 243 -4.63 12.68 15.60
C THR A 243 -5.33 11.75 16.61
N TRP A 244 -6.13 10.79 16.15
CA TRP A 244 -6.82 9.83 17.02
C TRP A 244 -5.89 8.76 17.65
N VAL A 245 -4.72 8.52 17.06
CA VAL A 245 -3.75 7.53 17.56
C VAL A 245 -2.81 8.17 18.57
N THR A 246 -2.31 9.36 18.28
CA THR A 246 -1.37 10.08 19.14
C THR A 246 -1.99 10.50 20.48
N GLN A 247 -3.31 10.65 20.53
CA GLN A 247 -4.05 10.95 21.77
C GLN A 247 -4.37 9.71 22.61
N ASN A 248 -4.10 8.50 22.12
CA ASN A 248 -4.44 7.26 22.83
C ASN A 248 -3.35 6.90 23.85
N HIS A 249 -3.74 6.69 25.11
CA HIS A 249 -2.83 6.29 26.20
C HIS A 249 -1.97 5.07 25.85
N ALA A 250 -2.53 4.10 25.12
CA ALA A 250 -1.79 2.90 24.72
C ALA A 250 -0.65 3.18 23.71
N TRP A 251 -0.71 4.29 22.98
CA TRP A 251 0.32 4.71 22.04
C TRP A 251 1.44 5.50 22.73
N VAL A 252 1.07 6.36 23.69
CA VAL A 252 1.97 7.29 24.39
C VAL A 252 2.79 6.59 25.48
N GLU A 253 2.24 5.59 26.16
CA GLU A 253 2.91 4.94 27.30
C GLU A 253 3.66 3.65 26.95
N THR A 254 3.84 3.35 25.65
CA THR A 254 4.59 2.15 25.27
C THR A 254 6.07 2.30 25.64
N SER A 255 6.63 1.33 26.37
CA SER A 255 8.04 1.30 26.80
C SER A 255 8.86 0.18 26.16
N GLY A 256 8.26 -0.62 25.28
CA GLY A 256 8.89 -1.77 24.63
C GLY A 256 9.39 -1.51 23.21
N ALA A 257 9.34 -2.54 22.35
CA ALA A 257 9.91 -2.52 21.01
C ALA A 257 9.32 -1.41 20.11
N LEU A 258 8.02 -1.10 20.25
CA LEU A 258 7.40 -0.02 19.48
C LEU A 258 8.00 1.35 19.83
N ARG A 259 8.39 1.58 21.10
CA ARG A 259 9.00 2.84 21.55
C ARG A 259 10.29 3.14 20.81
N THR A 260 11.12 2.13 20.58
CA THR A 260 12.35 2.27 19.78
C THR A 260 12.05 2.73 18.35
N PHE A 261 11.00 2.19 17.71
CA PHE A 261 10.59 2.64 16.37
C PHE A 261 9.97 4.04 16.39
N GLN A 262 9.25 4.40 17.45
CA GLN A 262 8.71 5.75 17.65
C GLN A 262 9.83 6.79 17.88
N ASP A 263 10.90 6.43 18.58
CA ASP A 263 12.07 7.30 18.76
C ASP A 263 12.82 7.48 17.45
N TRP A 264 13.10 6.37 16.74
CA TRP A 264 13.73 6.45 15.43
C TRP A 264 12.90 7.25 14.42
N SER A 265 11.57 7.15 14.48
CA SER A 265 10.73 7.95 13.59
C SER A 265 10.85 9.44 13.92
N VAL A 266 10.95 9.83 15.19
CA VAL A 266 11.20 11.22 15.62
C VAL A 266 12.58 11.70 15.20
N ASP A 267 13.62 10.86 15.26
CA ASP A 267 14.97 11.23 14.79
C ASP A 267 15.03 11.40 13.27
N ILE A 268 14.25 10.60 12.55
CA ILE A 268 14.11 10.68 11.09
C ILE A 268 13.19 11.84 10.70
N LYS A 269 12.28 12.29 11.59
CA LYS A 269 11.35 13.38 11.31
C LYS A 269 12.02 14.67 10.85
N PRO A 270 13.04 15.27 11.50
CA PRO A 270 13.60 16.55 11.05
C PRO A 270 14.15 16.47 9.61
N VAL A 271 14.85 15.39 9.27
CA VAL A 271 15.39 15.15 7.91
C VAL A 271 14.29 14.88 6.88
N LEU A 272 13.24 14.16 7.29
CA LEU A 272 12.06 13.97 6.46
C LEU A 272 11.12 15.18 6.52
N SER A 273 11.24 16.15 7.43
CA SER A 273 10.18 17.16 7.62
C SER A 273 10.21 18.24 6.57
N GLU A 274 11.42 18.55 6.11
CA GLU A 274 11.64 19.47 5.02
C GLU A 274 11.15 18.89 3.66
N HIS A 275 10.96 17.57 3.54
CA HIS A 275 10.73 16.90 2.24
C HIS A 275 9.62 15.82 2.21
N LEU A 276 9.08 15.39 3.35
CA LEU A 276 8.26 14.20 3.56
C LEU A 276 7.27 14.28 4.76
N LEU A 277 7.37 15.25 5.67
CA LEU A 277 6.33 15.50 6.68
C LEU A 277 5.56 16.78 6.36
N PHE A 278 4.43 16.58 5.70
CA PHE A 278 3.06 16.94 6.13
C PHE A 278 2.84 18.11 7.13
N VAL A 279 3.69 19.13 7.13
CA VAL A 279 3.53 20.37 7.86
C VAL A 279 3.97 21.46 6.90
N GLU A 280 3.02 22.26 6.39
CA GLU A 280 3.38 23.62 6.01
C GLU A 280 3.82 24.29 7.31
N LEU A 281 5.12 24.49 7.46
CA LEU A 281 5.66 25.29 8.54
C LEU A 281 5.13 26.72 8.33
N GLU A 282 4.07 27.09 9.04
CA GLU A 282 3.68 28.50 9.09
C GLU A 282 4.81 29.29 9.77
N PRO A 283 5.18 30.46 9.25
CA PRO A 283 6.24 31.27 9.83
C PRO A 283 5.87 31.63 11.28
N GLY A 284 6.60 31.05 12.25
CA GLY A 284 6.35 31.20 13.69
C GLY A 284 6.34 29.91 14.50
N ASP A 285 6.37 28.73 13.86
CA ASP A 285 6.49 27.45 14.57
C ASP A 285 7.90 27.26 15.17
N ALA A 286 7.97 26.72 16.40
CA ALA A 286 9.22 26.54 17.16
C ALA A 286 10.29 25.68 16.44
N VAL A 287 9.88 24.89 15.43
CA VAL A 287 10.77 24.10 14.57
C VAL A 287 11.42 24.97 13.49
N VAL A 288 10.72 26.00 12.97
CA VAL A 288 11.28 27.00 12.05
C VAL A 288 12.32 27.85 12.77
N GLU A 289 12.02 28.26 14.01
CA GLU A 289 12.94 29.06 14.82
C GLU A 289 14.23 28.28 15.13
N PHE A 290 14.13 26.96 15.35
CA PHE A 290 15.30 26.08 15.54
C PHE A 290 16.11 25.87 14.25
N ILE A 291 15.46 25.72 13.09
CA ILE A 291 16.16 25.56 11.80
C ILE A 291 16.85 26.89 11.40
N GLU A 292 16.19 28.03 11.60
CA GLU A 292 16.79 29.35 11.36
C GLU A 292 17.89 29.70 12.36
N SER A 293 17.77 29.29 13.63
CA SER A 293 18.79 29.58 14.65
C SER A 293 20.04 28.73 14.52
N GLU A 294 19.90 27.46 14.12
CA GLU A 294 20.96 26.46 14.25
C GLU A 294 21.54 25.98 12.91
N ILE A 295 20.77 26.02 11.81
CA ILE A 295 21.21 25.47 10.50
C ILE A 295 21.59 26.57 9.51
N LEU A 296 20.86 27.69 9.49
CA LEU A 296 21.09 28.79 8.53
C LEU A 296 22.07 29.88 9.03
N LYS A 297 22.72 29.66 10.17
CA LYS A 297 23.67 30.61 10.78
C LYS A 297 25.15 30.39 10.43
N GLU A 298 25.43 29.74 9.31
CA GLU A 298 26.74 29.83 8.62
C GLU A 298 26.62 30.55 7.27
#